data_AF-A0A7M2SK80-F1
#
_entry.id   AF-A0A7M2SK80-F1
#
_cell.length_a   1.000
_cell.length_b   1.000
_cell.length_c   1.000
_cell.angle_alpha   90.00
_cell.angle_beta   90.00
_cell.angle_gamma   90.00
#
_symmetry.space_group_name_H-M   'P 1'
#
loop_
_entity.id
_entity.type
_entity.pdbx_description
1 polymer ?
#
loop_
_entity_poly.entity_id
_entity_poly.type
_entity_poly.pdbx_seq_one_letter_code
_entity_poly.pdbx_strand_id
1 'polypeptide(L)'
;MALREWAWRIAELRQRGVGLAAFVAACGEDEARALEARRLAALVYVTGDVDEAEGIVLTLEEWADDLAGHPHHPGVPRPDEADRLTRDHLKDVLRAHLTPPARNWMSGTRLSLDVSFHALRRARGLDPRIREDAYYAYGRGTMALDLGHRAAAQREVERLRELRDAHV
;
A
#
# COMPACT_ATOMS: atom_id res chain seq x y z
N MET A 1 -0.93 5.31 23.68
CA MET A 1 -0.03 5.26 22.50
C MET A 1 -0.40 6.39 21.54
N ALA A 2 0.58 7.11 20.99
CA ALA A 2 0.30 8.20 20.04
C ALA A 2 -0.24 7.67 18.70
N LEU A 3 -1.02 8.45 17.94
CA LEU A 3 -1.62 8.00 16.67
C LEU A 3 -0.59 7.43 15.69
N ARG A 4 0.61 8.02 15.62
CA ARG A 4 1.68 7.54 14.74
C ARG A 4 2.28 6.22 15.20
N GLU A 5 2.51 6.07 16.50
CA GLU A 5 3.01 4.83 17.11
C GLU A 5 1.99 3.70 16.94
N TRP A 6 0.71 4.01 17.17
CA TRP A 6 -0.40 3.08 16.96
C TRP A 6 -0.50 2.65 15.49
N ALA A 7 -0.49 3.62 14.57
CA ALA A 7 -0.62 3.32 13.15
C ALA A 7 0.56 2.49 12.64
N TRP A 8 1.76 2.80 13.13
CA TRP A 8 2.95 2.01 12.85
C TRP A 8 2.81 0.58 13.36
N ARG A 9 2.40 0.40 14.62
CA ARG A 9 2.23 -0.92 15.21
C ARG A 9 1.19 -1.76 14.47
N ILE A 10 0.03 -1.19 14.17
CA ILE A 10 -1.01 -1.87 13.37
C ILE A 10 -0.49 -2.22 11.97
N ALA A 11 0.26 -1.32 11.33
CA ALA A 11 0.83 -1.59 10.01
C ALA A 11 1.85 -2.75 10.02
N GLU A 12 2.69 -2.81 11.05
CA GLU A 12 3.63 -3.92 11.27
C GLU A 12 2.89 -5.26 11.44
N LEU A 13 1.85 -5.27 12.27
CA LEU A 13 1.05 -6.48 12.54
C LEU A 13 0.27 -6.94 11.30
N ARG A 14 -0.30 -6.01 10.52
CA ARG A 14 -0.94 -6.33 9.23
C ARG A 14 0.03 -6.95 8.25
N GLN A 15 1.21 -6.35 8.12
CA GLN A 15 2.26 -6.83 7.22
C GLN A 15 2.68 -8.25 7.57
N ARG A 16 2.98 -8.51 8.85
CA ARG A 16 3.39 -9.83 9.34
C ARG A 16 2.26 -10.85 9.22
N GLY A 17 1.07 -10.50 9.71
CA GLY A 17 -0.10 -11.37 9.72
C GLY A 17 -0.52 -11.81 8.31
N VAL A 18 -0.54 -10.90 7.33
CA VAL A 18 -0.88 -11.25 5.94
C VAL A 18 0.15 -12.19 5.32
N GLY A 19 1.45 -11.97 5.57
CA GLY A 19 2.52 -12.83 5.08
C GLY A 19 2.44 -14.25 5.67
N LEU A 20 2.29 -14.35 7.00
CA LEU A 20 2.16 -15.64 7.70
C LEU A 20 0.90 -16.39 7.29
N ALA A 21 -0.25 -15.71 7.23
CA ALA A 21 -1.50 -16.33 6.82
C ALA A 21 -1.45 -16.86 5.39
N ALA A 22 -0.82 -16.12 4.46
CA ALA A 22 -0.63 -16.59 3.10
C ALA A 22 0.25 -17.85 3.05
N PHE A 23 1.32 -17.88 3.84
CA PHE A 23 2.18 -19.07 3.97
C PHE A 23 1.41 -20.26 4.53
N VAL A 24 0.76 -20.12 5.68
CA VAL A 24 -0.01 -21.21 6.32
C VAL A 24 -1.10 -21.73 5.38
N ALA A 25 -1.83 -20.83 4.71
CA ALA A 25 -2.92 -21.22 3.81
C ALA A 25 -2.44 -21.88 2.50
N ALA A 26 -1.20 -21.65 2.08
CA ALA A 26 -0.65 -22.20 0.85
C ALA A 26 0.23 -23.43 1.06
N CYS A 27 0.87 -23.54 2.23
CA CYS A 27 1.88 -24.57 2.52
C CYS A 27 1.42 -25.58 3.59
N GLY A 28 0.30 -25.33 4.28
CA GLY A 28 -0.34 -26.31 5.15
C GLY A 28 -1.18 -27.30 4.37
N GLU A 29 -1.25 -28.54 4.84
CA GLU A 29 -2.09 -29.60 4.26
C GLU A 29 -3.54 -29.59 4.80
N ASP A 30 -3.80 -28.82 5.87
CA ASP A 30 -5.09 -28.72 6.53
C ASP A 30 -5.95 -27.59 5.91
N GLU A 31 -6.99 -27.98 5.18
CA GLU A 31 -7.92 -27.04 4.51
C GLU A 31 -8.69 -26.17 5.51
N ALA A 32 -9.04 -26.68 6.69
CA ALA A 32 -9.73 -25.92 7.72
C ALA A 32 -8.80 -24.84 8.29
N ARG A 33 -7.54 -25.21 8.56
CA ARG A 33 -6.49 -24.26 8.97
C ARG A 33 -6.21 -23.22 7.89
N ALA A 34 -6.20 -23.61 6.61
CA ALA A 34 -6.00 -22.69 5.50
C ALA A 34 -7.15 -21.68 5.36
N LEU A 35 -8.40 -22.11 5.57
CA LEU A 35 -9.56 -21.22 5.57
C LEU A 35 -9.49 -20.24 6.75
N GLU A 36 -9.15 -20.72 7.94
CA GLU A 36 -9.05 -19.88 9.12
C GLU A 36 -7.90 -18.88 9.02
N ALA A 37 -6.74 -19.27 8.47
CA ALA A 37 -5.62 -18.35 8.22
C ALA A 37 -6.06 -17.18 7.32
N ARG A 38 -6.85 -17.43 6.27
CA ARG A 38 -7.41 -16.36 5.42
C ARG A 38 -8.39 -15.47 6.19
N ARG A 39 -9.20 -16.04 7.09
CA ARG A 39 -10.11 -15.28 7.96
C ARG A 39 -9.32 -14.37 8.90
N LEU A 40 -8.27 -14.89 9.53
CA LEU A 40 -7.36 -14.15 10.41
C LEU A 40 -6.64 -13.03 9.65
N ALA A 41 -6.20 -13.26 8.41
CA ALA A 41 -5.63 -12.22 7.54
C ALA A 41 -6.61 -11.08 7.27
N ALA A 42 -7.89 -11.39 7.05
CA ALA A 42 -8.92 -10.35 6.91
C ALA A 42 -9.14 -9.61 8.24
N LEU A 43 -9.15 -10.34 9.37
CA LEU A 43 -9.38 -9.77 10.69
C LEU A 43 -8.28 -8.80 11.11
N VAL A 44 -7.00 -9.15 10.91
CA VAL A 44 -5.87 -8.25 11.22
C VAL A 44 -5.92 -6.97 10.37
N TYR A 45 -6.50 -7.04 9.16
CA TYR A 45 -6.64 -5.88 8.27
C TYR A 45 -7.77 -4.93 8.68
N VAL A 46 -8.78 -5.41 9.39
CA VAL A 46 -9.93 -4.59 9.80
C VAL A 46 -9.83 -4.14 11.26
N THR A 47 -9.17 -4.92 12.11
CA THR A 47 -8.98 -4.51 13.50
C THR A 47 -8.10 -3.26 13.59
N GLY A 48 -8.46 -2.42 14.56
CA GLY A 48 -7.65 -1.30 15.02
C GLY A 48 -7.16 -1.50 16.46
N ASP A 49 -7.48 -2.65 17.06
CA ASP A 49 -7.02 -3.05 18.38
C ASP A 49 -5.65 -3.74 18.23
N VAL A 50 -4.67 -3.26 18.97
CA VAL A 50 -3.30 -3.81 18.91
C VAL A 50 -3.24 -5.17 19.56
N ASP A 51 -3.92 -5.38 20.68
CA ASP A 51 -3.86 -6.62 21.44
C ASP A 51 -4.54 -7.75 20.65
N GLU A 52 -5.66 -7.44 19.98
CA GLU A 52 -6.31 -8.37 19.05
C GLU A 52 -5.40 -8.72 17.85
N ALA A 53 -4.80 -7.69 17.22
CA ALA A 53 -3.88 -7.90 16.10
C ALA A 53 -2.65 -8.72 16.50
N GLU A 54 -2.10 -8.49 17.69
CA GLU A 54 -0.99 -9.28 18.25
C GLU A 54 -1.41 -10.73 18.48
N GLY A 55 -2.57 -10.98 19.09
CA GLY A 55 -3.08 -12.34 19.28
C GLY A 55 -3.29 -13.10 17.97
N ILE A 56 -3.74 -12.41 16.92
CA ILE A 56 -3.87 -12.99 15.58
C ILE A 56 -2.49 -13.35 15.00
N VAL A 57 -1.53 -12.43 15.09
CA VAL A 57 -0.16 -12.68 14.58
C VAL A 57 0.49 -13.83 15.34
N LEU A 58 0.37 -13.88 16.67
CA LEU A 58 0.90 -14.98 17.48
C LEU A 58 0.33 -16.34 17.06
N THR A 59 -0.99 -16.43 16.87
CA THR A 59 -1.64 -17.64 16.34
C THR A 59 -1.04 -18.07 15.00
N LEU A 60 -0.82 -17.11 14.10
CA LEU A 60 -0.27 -17.39 12.77
C LEU A 60 1.22 -17.76 12.81
N GLU A 61 1.98 -17.22 13.77
CA GLU A 61 3.37 -17.61 14.02
C GLU A 61 3.45 -19.05 14.51
N GLU A 62 2.63 -19.44 15.48
CA GLU A 62 2.55 -20.82 15.97
C GLU A 62 2.23 -21.81 14.82
N TRP A 63 1.31 -21.45 13.94
CA TRP A 63 0.98 -22.29 12.78
C TRP A 63 2.07 -22.31 11.70
N ALA A 64 2.85 -21.23 11.57
CA ALA A 64 3.99 -21.21 10.66
C ALA A 64 5.15 -22.05 11.22
N ASP A 65 5.35 -22.04 12.54
CA ASP A 65 6.37 -22.82 13.24
C ASP A 65 6.13 -24.34 13.10
N ASP A 66 4.86 -24.78 13.08
CA ASP A 66 4.49 -26.17 12.72
C ASP A 66 5.04 -26.57 11.33
N LEU A 67 5.30 -25.60 10.45
CA LEU A 67 5.80 -25.75 9.09
C LEU A 67 7.24 -25.25 8.93
N ALA A 68 8.01 -25.10 10.02
CA ALA A 68 9.36 -24.50 10.01
C ALA A 68 10.34 -25.17 9.02
N GLY A 69 10.13 -26.46 8.71
CA GLY A 69 10.94 -27.21 7.73
C GLY A 69 10.57 -26.97 6.26
N HIS A 70 9.50 -26.23 5.98
CA HIS A 70 9.01 -26.02 4.61
C HIS A 70 9.93 -25.05 3.84
N PRO A 71 10.31 -25.34 2.58
CA PRO A 71 11.25 -24.52 1.81
C PRO A 71 10.77 -23.09 1.53
N HIS A 72 9.48 -22.83 1.70
CA HIS A 72 8.84 -21.52 1.52
C HIS A 72 8.53 -20.81 2.84
N HIS A 73 9.04 -21.29 3.98
CA HIS A 73 8.82 -20.63 5.26
C HIS A 73 9.28 -19.16 5.19
N PRO A 74 8.43 -18.19 5.61
CA PRO A 74 8.81 -16.79 5.60
C PRO A 74 9.93 -16.58 6.62
N GLY A 75 11.12 -16.23 6.13
CA GLY A 75 12.22 -15.82 7.00
C GLY A 75 11.95 -14.45 7.63
N VAL A 76 12.76 -14.09 8.64
CA VAL A 76 12.74 -12.73 9.19
C VAL A 76 13.27 -11.77 8.11
N PRO A 77 12.49 -10.76 7.68
CA PRO A 77 12.94 -9.79 6.69
C PRO A 77 14.11 -8.98 7.23
N ARG A 78 14.97 -8.50 6.33
CA ARG A 78 16.03 -7.56 6.71
C ARG A 78 15.40 -6.26 7.25
N PRO A 79 16.09 -5.49 8.12
CA PRO A 79 15.50 -4.28 8.70
C PRO A 79 14.97 -3.27 7.68
N ASP A 80 15.67 -3.09 6.56
CA ASP A 80 15.27 -2.20 5.46
C ASP A 80 14.04 -2.72 4.70
N GLU A 81 13.96 -4.03 4.50
CA GLU A 81 12.82 -4.68 3.87
C GLU A 81 11.58 -4.63 4.78
N ALA A 82 11.74 -4.91 6.06
CA ALA A 82 10.69 -4.82 7.06
C ALA A 82 10.10 -3.40 7.08
N ASP A 83 10.95 -2.38 7.15
CA ASP A 83 10.53 -0.98 7.15
C ASP A 83 9.79 -0.59 5.85
N ARG A 84 10.27 -1.05 4.69
CA ARG A 84 9.60 -0.84 3.40
C ARG A 84 8.20 -1.46 3.38
N LEU A 85 8.08 -2.71 3.84
CA LEU A 85 6.81 -3.43 3.88
C LEU A 85 5.83 -2.78 4.88
N THR A 86 6.30 -2.40 6.07
CA THR A 86 5.48 -1.68 7.06
C THR A 86 4.97 -0.35 6.52
N ARG A 87 5.83 0.42 5.82
CA ARG A 87 5.40 1.68 5.18
C ARG A 87 4.30 1.47 4.15
N ASP A 88 4.31 0.36 3.43
CA ASP A 88 3.26 0.03 2.47
C ASP A 88 1.90 -0.16 3.14
N HIS A 89 1.85 -0.82 4.30
CA HIS A 89 0.63 -0.96 5.08
C HIS A 89 0.24 0.31 5.85
N LEU A 90 1.22 1.08 6.32
CA LEU A 90 1.01 2.30 7.10
C LEU A 90 0.17 3.33 6.33
N LYS A 91 0.39 3.46 5.02
CA LYS A 91 -0.37 4.39 4.18
C LYS A 91 -1.88 4.09 4.24
N ASP A 92 -2.26 2.82 4.30
CA ASP A 92 -3.65 2.38 4.31
C ASP A 92 -4.28 2.57 5.69
N VAL A 93 -3.52 2.28 6.76
CA VAL A 93 -3.93 2.55 8.14
C VAL A 93 -4.22 4.04 8.32
N LEU A 94 -3.28 4.90 7.95
CA LEU A 94 -3.43 6.35 8.08
C LEU A 94 -4.52 6.91 7.17
N ARG A 95 -4.75 6.31 6.00
CA ARG A 95 -5.80 6.75 5.07
C ARG A 95 -7.19 6.70 5.70
N ALA A 96 -7.47 5.73 6.58
CA ALA A 96 -8.75 5.63 7.28
C ALA A 96 -9.02 6.81 8.23
N HIS A 97 -7.96 7.42 8.78
CA HIS A 97 -8.05 8.55 9.71
C HIS A 97 -8.08 9.92 9.03
N LEU A 98 -7.95 9.95 7.70
CA LEU A 98 -8.09 11.19 6.96
C LEU A 98 -9.54 11.66 6.95
N THR A 99 -9.73 12.96 7.18
CA THR A 99 -11.05 13.59 7.05
C THR A 99 -11.62 13.35 5.65
N PRO A 100 -12.95 13.25 5.47
CA PRO A 100 -13.53 13.07 4.15
C PRO A 100 -13.04 14.11 3.11
N PRO A 101 -12.88 15.41 3.44
CA PRO A 101 -12.28 16.37 2.51
C PRO A 101 -10.84 16.04 2.11
N ALA A 102 -10.00 15.55 3.05
CA ALA A 102 -8.64 15.15 2.73
C ALA A 102 -8.61 13.92 1.83
N ARG A 103 -9.45 12.91 2.10
CA ARG A 103 -9.59 11.73 1.24
C ARG A 103 -10.09 12.08 -0.15
N ASN A 104 -11.12 12.92 -0.24
CA ASN A 104 -11.68 13.38 -1.51
C ASN A 104 -10.64 14.16 -2.33
N TRP A 105 -9.90 15.06 -1.67
CA TRP A 105 -8.79 15.76 -2.32
C TRP A 105 -7.73 14.77 -2.84
N MET A 106 -7.29 13.80 -2.03
CA MET A 106 -6.28 12.84 -2.46
C MET A 106 -6.76 12.00 -3.64
N SER A 107 -7.97 11.46 -3.56
CA SER A 107 -8.58 10.64 -4.62
C SER A 107 -8.80 11.44 -5.90
N GLY A 108 -9.31 12.68 -5.81
CA GLY A 108 -9.52 13.54 -6.97
C GLY A 108 -8.21 13.99 -7.63
N THR A 109 -7.17 14.23 -6.82
CA THR A 109 -5.81 14.56 -7.31
C THR A 109 -5.19 13.36 -8.03
N ARG A 110 -5.21 12.18 -7.41
CA ARG A 110 -4.77 10.91 -8.02
C ARG A 110 -5.47 10.68 -9.36
N LEU A 111 -6.80 10.79 -9.37
CA LEU A 111 -7.61 10.59 -10.58
C LEU A 111 -7.21 11.58 -11.69
N SER A 112 -6.96 12.84 -11.34
CA SER A 112 -6.54 13.87 -12.30
C SER A 112 -5.16 13.58 -12.91
N LEU A 113 -4.21 13.10 -12.09
CA LEU A 113 -2.90 12.66 -12.55
C LEU A 113 -3.05 11.47 -13.51
N ASP A 114 -3.78 10.43 -13.08
CA ASP A 114 -3.95 9.18 -13.83
C ASP A 114 -4.64 9.42 -15.18
N VAL A 115 -5.74 10.18 -15.20
CA VAL A 115 -6.48 10.49 -16.44
C VAL A 115 -5.58 11.21 -17.44
N SER A 116 -4.87 12.26 -17.00
CA SER A 116 -4.04 13.07 -17.90
C SER A 116 -2.83 12.30 -18.39
N PHE A 117 -2.14 11.60 -17.50
CA PHE A 117 -0.99 10.76 -17.85
C PHE A 117 -1.38 9.60 -18.78
N HIS A 118 -2.50 8.93 -18.53
CA HIS A 118 -2.95 7.85 -19.39
C HIS A 118 -3.39 8.31 -20.79
N ALA A 119 -3.94 9.52 -20.91
CA ALA A 119 -4.24 10.12 -22.22
C ALA A 119 -2.95 10.31 -23.03
N LEU A 120 -1.95 10.96 -22.44
CA LEU A 120 -0.62 11.16 -23.03
C LEU A 120 0.09 9.83 -23.37
N ARG A 121 0.03 8.84 -22.46
CA ARG A 121 0.63 7.52 -22.68
C ARG A 121 0.02 6.78 -23.87
N ARG A 122 -1.26 7.01 -24.17
CA ARG A 122 -1.97 6.37 -25.29
C ARG A 122 -1.86 7.15 -26.60
N ALA A 123 -1.42 8.40 -26.58
CA ALA A 123 -1.26 9.23 -27.76
C ALA A 123 -0.19 8.64 -28.70
N ARG A 124 -0.59 8.36 -29.94
CA ARG A 124 0.32 7.84 -30.98
C ARG A 124 1.12 9.00 -31.57
N GLY A 125 2.39 8.76 -31.86
CA GLY A 125 3.26 9.78 -32.44
C GLY A 125 3.67 10.90 -31.46
N LEU A 126 3.36 10.76 -30.17
CA LEU A 126 3.82 11.71 -29.16
C LEU A 126 5.35 11.74 -29.13
N ASP A 127 5.89 12.96 -29.18
CA ASP A 127 7.32 13.23 -29.13
C ASP A 127 7.96 12.57 -27.89
N PRO A 128 9.14 11.92 -28.03
CA PRO A 128 9.79 11.24 -26.91
C PRO A 128 10.07 12.14 -25.70
N ARG A 129 10.42 13.42 -25.90
CA ARG A 129 10.69 14.35 -24.79
C ARG A 129 9.41 14.71 -24.06
N ILE A 130 8.32 14.93 -24.79
CA ILE A 130 7.00 15.16 -24.19
C ILE A 130 6.55 13.95 -23.38
N ARG A 131 6.86 12.73 -23.87
CA ARG A 131 6.61 11.51 -23.11
C ARG A 131 7.41 11.50 -21.81
N GLU A 132 8.71 11.79 -21.84
CA GLU A 132 9.54 11.89 -20.63
C GLU A 132 9.02 12.94 -19.64
N ASP A 133 8.64 14.12 -20.13
CA ASP A 133 8.05 15.18 -19.30
C ASP A 133 6.76 14.72 -18.61
N ALA A 134 5.92 13.97 -19.33
CA ALA A 134 4.70 13.38 -18.75
C ALA A 134 5.01 12.38 -17.63
N TYR A 135 6.00 11.50 -17.83
CA TYR A 135 6.45 10.57 -16.78
C TYR A 135 7.01 11.31 -15.57
N TYR A 136 7.81 12.35 -15.80
CA TYR A 136 8.42 13.15 -14.72
C TYR A 136 7.36 13.90 -13.91
N ALA A 137 6.43 14.60 -14.58
CA ALA A 137 5.34 15.31 -13.93
C ALA A 137 4.42 14.34 -13.16
N TYR A 138 4.10 13.18 -13.74
CA TYR A 138 3.32 12.14 -13.06
C TYR A 138 4.01 11.65 -11.79
N GLY A 139 5.29 11.28 -11.87
CA GLY A 139 6.06 10.79 -10.72
C GLY A 139 6.21 11.83 -9.60
N ARG A 140 6.44 13.11 -9.96
CA ARG A 140 6.46 14.19 -8.97
C ARG A 140 5.09 14.43 -8.34
N GLY A 141 4.03 14.37 -9.14
CA GLY A 141 2.66 14.55 -8.68
C GLY A 141 2.22 13.48 -7.69
N THR A 142 2.53 12.20 -7.98
CA THR A 142 2.23 11.09 -7.06
C THR A 142 3.05 11.17 -5.78
N MET A 143 4.35 11.47 -5.86
CA MET A 143 5.19 11.68 -4.67
C MET A 143 4.67 12.84 -3.81
N ALA A 144 4.34 13.99 -4.41
CA ALA A 144 3.78 15.12 -3.68
C ALA A 144 2.44 14.79 -3.02
N LEU A 145 1.61 13.98 -3.69
CA LEU A 145 0.35 13.49 -3.15
C LEU A 145 0.58 12.57 -1.94
N ASP A 146 1.51 11.62 -2.04
CA ASP A 146 1.84 10.69 -0.95
C ASP A 146 2.39 11.42 0.29
N LEU A 147 3.13 12.51 0.08
CA LEU A 147 3.63 13.39 1.15
C LEU A 147 2.55 14.36 1.69
N GLY A 148 1.34 14.39 1.10
CA GLY A 148 0.30 15.35 1.46
C GLY A 148 0.61 16.79 1.06
N HIS A 149 1.60 17.02 0.18
CA HIS A 149 2.03 18.35 -0.25
C HIS A 149 1.08 18.91 -1.32
N ARG A 150 -0.06 19.46 -0.87
CA ARG A 150 -1.17 19.92 -1.74
C ARG A 150 -0.75 20.79 -2.92
N ALA A 151 0.00 21.86 -2.65
CA ALA A 151 0.40 22.80 -3.69
C ALA A 151 1.30 22.17 -4.76
N ALA A 152 2.19 21.25 -4.37
CA ALA A 152 3.06 20.55 -5.32
C ALA A 152 2.28 19.57 -6.18
N ALA A 153 1.39 18.78 -5.56
CA ALA A 153 0.55 17.85 -6.31
C ALA A 153 -0.35 18.58 -7.33
N GLN A 154 -0.95 19.71 -6.93
CA GLN A 154 -1.80 20.51 -7.81
C GLN A 154 -1.02 21.10 -9.01
N ARG A 155 0.19 21.62 -8.78
CA ARG A 155 1.05 22.11 -9.87
C ARG A 155 1.36 21.03 -10.89
N GLU A 156 1.66 19.81 -10.45
CA GLU A 156 1.96 18.71 -11.39
C GLU A 156 0.70 18.20 -12.10
N VAL A 157 -0.49 18.27 -11.46
CA VAL A 157 -1.77 18.04 -12.14
C VAL A 157 -1.99 19.04 -13.26
N GLU A 158 -1.78 20.33 -12.99
CA GLU A 158 -1.92 21.40 -13.99
C GLU A 158 -0.93 21.21 -15.14
N ARG A 159 0.35 20.97 -14.83
CA ARG A 159 1.37 20.69 -15.84
C ARG A 159 1.01 19.49 -16.73
N LEU A 160 0.50 18.40 -16.16
CA LEU A 160 0.07 17.23 -16.94
C LEU A 160 -1.16 17.52 -17.81
N ARG A 161 -2.09 18.35 -17.32
CA ARG A 161 -3.26 18.78 -18.11
C ARG A 161 -2.83 19.65 -19.27
N GLU A 162 -1.92 20.60 -19.05
CA GLU A 162 -1.36 21.45 -20.11
C GLU A 162 -0.66 20.62 -21.19
N LEU A 163 0.18 19.66 -20.79
CA LEU A 163 0.82 18.74 -21.74
C LEU A 163 -0.21 17.94 -22.53
N ARG A 164 -1.26 17.43 -21.87
CA ARG A 164 -2.33 16.70 -22.54
C ARG A 164 -3.05 17.60 -23.54
N ASP A 165 -3.51 18.77 -23.12
CA ASP A 165 -4.32 19.68 -23.94
C ASP A 165 -3.55 20.21 -25.16
N ALA A 166 -2.21 20.26 -25.07
CA ALA A 166 -1.35 20.64 -26.19
C ALA A 166 -1.08 19.49 -27.20
N HIS A 167 -1.28 18.23 -26.83
CA HIS A 167 -0.74 17.08 -27.58
C HIS A 167 -1.68 15.88 -27.75
N VAL A 168 -2.89 15.91 -27.16
CA VAL A 168 -3.91 14.85 -27.25
C VAL A 168 -5.25 15.46 -27.59
#